data_AF-A0A2G9ZUK8-F1
#
_entry.id   AF-A0A2G9ZUK8-F1
#
_cell.length_a   1.000
_cell.length_b   1.000
_cell.length_c   1.000
_cell.angle_alpha   90.00
_cell.angle_beta   90.00
_cell.angle_gamma   90.00
#
_symmetry.space_group_name_H-M   'P 1'
#
loop_
_entity.id
_entity.type
_entity.pdbx_description
1 polymer ?
#
loop_
_entity_poly.entity_id
_entity_poly.type
_entity_poly.pdbx_seq_one_letter_code
_entity_poly.pdbx_strand_id
1 'polypeptide(L)'
;MLDARKGEVYFSRCRFTTGSLIREMKESVGEPETAVAGIQEPCIFIGEGASRYREKILELKGDIAHFPESEDHAIRASALGQLGLAALRQNQMADPSLIIPLYIRGVEVRKVSGNFGIPKMNARLKKD
;
A
#
# COMPACT_ATOMS: atom_id res chain seq x y z
N MET A 1 4.28 -3.10 6.24
CA MET A 1 4.03 -3.71 4.92
C MET A 1 3.00 -4.81 5.08
N LEU A 2 1.95 -4.82 4.27
CA LEU A 2 0.91 -5.87 4.27
C LEU A 2 0.85 -6.51 2.89
N ASP A 3 0.60 -7.83 2.79
CA ASP A 3 0.45 -8.51 1.50
C ASP A 3 -0.75 -7.92 0.74
N ALA A 4 -0.50 -7.29 -0.41
CA ALA A 4 -1.54 -6.72 -1.26
C ALA A 4 -1.98 -7.67 -2.37
N ARG A 5 -1.51 -8.93 -2.33
CA ARG A 5 -1.59 -9.93 -3.40
C ARG A 5 -0.89 -9.45 -4.68
N LYS A 6 -0.93 -10.26 -5.75
CA LYS A 6 -0.36 -9.93 -7.07
C LYS A 6 1.13 -9.56 -7.06
N GLY A 7 1.89 -10.08 -6.10
CA GLY A 7 3.31 -9.74 -5.97
C GLY A 7 3.56 -8.37 -5.33
N GLU A 8 2.54 -7.71 -4.79
CA GLU A 8 2.62 -6.35 -4.26
C GLU A 8 2.40 -6.31 -2.75
N VAL A 9 2.72 -5.16 -2.15
CA VAL A 9 2.48 -4.85 -0.75
C VAL A 9 1.78 -3.52 -0.59
N TYR A 10 0.92 -3.41 0.42
CA TYR A 10 0.54 -2.12 0.98
C TYR A 10 1.64 -1.66 1.92
N PHE A 11 2.09 -0.42 1.76
CA PHE A 11 3.21 0.10 2.54
C PHE A 11 3.06 1.59 2.85
N SER A 12 3.68 1.98 3.95
CA SER A 12 3.89 3.35 4.39
C SER A 12 5.16 3.34 5.20
N ARG A 13 5.91 4.43 5.17
CA ARG A 13 7.08 4.64 6.03
C ARG A 13 6.72 5.59 7.16
N CYS A 14 7.12 5.22 8.35
CA CYS A 14 6.91 6.00 9.55
C CYS A 14 8.22 6.11 10.33
N ARG A 15 8.39 7.21 11.04
CA ARG A 15 9.49 7.45 11.96
C ARG A 15 8.95 7.59 13.37
N PHE A 16 9.55 6.89 14.32
CA PHE A 16 9.25 7.10 15.72
C PHE A 16 10.11 8.25 16.25
N THR A 17 9.47 9.35 16.65
CA THR A 17 10.13 10.54 17.21
C THR A 17 9.42 10.94 18.50
N THR A 18 10.17 11.13 19.59
CA THR A 18 9.65 11.70 20.85
C THR A 18 8.31 11.09 21.31
N GLY A 19 8.25 9.76 21.37
CA GLY A 19 7.04 9.03 21.83
C GLY A 19 5.90 8.94 20.83
N SER A 20 6.07 9.45 19.60
CA SER A 20 5.02 9.46 18.56
C SER A 20 5.53 8.84 17.26
N LEU A 21 4.63 8.15 16.56
CA LEU A 21 4.90 7.61 15.23
C LEU A 21 4.44 8.61 14.16
N ILE A 22 5.38 9.27 13.50
CA ILE A 22 5.13 10.23 12.41
C ILE A 22 5.17 9.50 11.08
N ARG A 23 4.16 9.73 10.24
CA ARG A 23 4.12 9.19 8.88
C ARG A 23 4.97 10.05 7.95
N GLU A 24 5.95 9.45 7.28
CA GLU A 24 6.82 10.15 6.32
C GLU A 24 6.25 10.16 4.90
N MET A 25 5.36 9.22 4.58
CA MET A 25 4.72 9.12 3.27
C MET A 25 3.31 8.56 3.38
N LYS A 26 2.44 8.86 2.43
CA LYS A 26 1.09 8.28 2.35
C LYS A 26 1.14 6.77 2.13
N GLU A 27 0.13 6.07 2.62
CA GLU A 27 -0.10 4.67 2.30
C GLU A 27 -0.20 4.47 0.80
N SER A 28 0.55 3.49 0.30
CA SER A 28 0.72 3.20 -1.13
C SER A 28 0.65 1.70 -1.37
N VAL A 29 0.48 1.30 -2.62
CA VAL A 29 0.55 -0.09 -3.08
C VAL A 29 1.56 -0.21 -4.21
N GLY A 30 2.34 -1.29 -4.22
CA GLY A 30 3.29 -1.57 -5.28
C GLY A 30 4.20 -2.75 -4.96
N GLU A 31 5.18 -3.01 -5.82
CA GLU A 31 6.16 -4.08 -5.66
C GLU A 31 7.05 -3.87 -4.40
N PRO A 32 7.59 -4.94 -3.79
CA PRO A 32 8.49 -4.85 -2.64
C PRO A 32 9.68 -3.90 -2.89
N GLU A 33 10.25 -3.90 -4.10
CA GLU A 33 11.32 -2.99 -4.52
C GLU A 33 10.92 -1.52 -4.37
N THR A 34 9.71 -1.19 -4.81
CA THR A 34 9.17 0.16 -4.70
C THR A 34 8.94 0.52 -3.23
N ALA A 35 8.45 -0.43 -2.44
CA ALA A 35 8.18 -0.21 -1.03
C ALA A 35 9.43 0.07 -0.19
N VAL A 36 10.57 -0.50 -0.57
CA VAL A 36 11.86 -0.28 0.12
C VAL A 36 12.71 0.82 -0.53
N ALA A 37 12.29 1.38 -1.66
CA ALA A 37 13.02 2.42 -2.36
C ALA A 37 13.26 3.64 -1.44
N GLY A 38 14.48 4.20 -1.50
CA GLY A 38 14.86 5.39 -0.74
C GLY A 38 15.09 5.18 0.77
N ILE A 39 14.92 3.98 1.32
CA ILE A 39 15.39 3.65 2.69
C ILE A 39 16.91 3.56 2.67
N GLN A 40 17.58 4.43 3.42
CA GLN A 40 19.06 4.59 3.46
C GLN A 40 19.63 4.49 4.89
N GLU A 41 18.79 4.15 5.87
CA GLU A 41 19.13 4.08 7.28
C GLU A 41 18.48 2.83 7.90
N PRO A 42 18.95 2.38 9.08
CA PRO A 42 18.36 1.25 9.80
C PRO A 42 16.84 1.35 9.91
N CYS A 43 16.14 0.32 9.44
CA CYS A 43 14.68 0.30 9.34
C CYS A 43 14.11 -1.03 9.79
N ILE A 44 13.04 -0.97 10.59
CA ILE A 44 12.28 -2.15 11.01
C ILE A 44 11.17 -2.41 10.00
N PHE A 45 11.20 -3.58 9.37
CA PHE A 45 10.20 -4.04 8.42
C PHE A 45 9.17 -4.93 9.12
N ILE A 46 7.94 -4.44 9.26
CA ILE A 46 6.86 -5.08 10.03
C ILE A 46 5.62 -5.37 9.18
N GLY A 47 4.92 -6.46 9.48
CA GLY A 47 3.67 -6.91 8.84
C GLY A 47 3.88 -8.09 7.88
N GLU A 48 2.80 -8.78 7.52
CA GLU A 48 2.88 -10.01 6.69
C GLU A 48 3.61 -9.82 5.35
N GLY A 49 3.48 -8.63 4.73
CA GLY A 49 4.20 -8.33 3.51
C GLY A 49 5.72 -8.30 3.73
N ALA A 50 6.19 -7.80 4.87
CA ALA A 50 7.61 -7.80 5.21
C ALA A 50 8.13 -9.22 5.43
N SER A 51 7.37 -10.05 6.15
CA SER A 51 7.72 -11.46 6.38
C SER A 51 7.78 -12.24 5.06
N ARG A 52 6.77 -12.10 4.21
CA ARG A 52 6.67 -12.77 2.90
C ARG A 52 7.83 -12.44 1.96
N TYR A 53 8.27 -11.18 1.94
CA TYR A 53 9.34 -10.71 1.05
C TYR A 53 10.68 -10.52 1.78
N ARG A 54 10.89 -11.17 2.92
CA ARG A 54 12.07 -10.98 3.79
C ARG A 54 13.39 -11.14 3.05
N GLU A 55 13.57 -12.23 2.31
CA GLU A 55 14.80 -12.53 1.57
C GLU A 55 15.12 -11.42 0.56
N LYS A 56 14.10 -11.00 -0.20
CA LYS A 56 14.22 -9.92 -1.19
C LYS A 56 14.55 -8.57 -0.56
N ILE A 57 13.94 -8.26 0.58
CA ILE A 57 14.24 -7.03 1.33
C ILE A 57 15.70 -7.07 1.85
N LEU A 58 16.16 -8.22 2.36
CA LEU A 58 17.55 -8.39 2.80
C LEU A 58 18.54 -8.27 1.65
N GLU A 59 18.21 -8.79 0.47
CA GLU A 59 19.04 -8.61 -0.73
C GLU A 59 19.18 -7.12 -1.12
N LEU A 60 18.09 -6.36 -1.03
CA LEU A 60 18.06 -4.95 -1.43
C LEU A 60 18.62 -3.98 -0.38
N LYS A 61 18.60 -4.35 0.90
CA LYS A 61 18.90 -3.45 2.03
C LYS A 61 20.00 -3.94 2.95
N GLY A 62 20.38 -5.21 2.89
CA GLY A 62 21.44 -5.78 3.71
C GLY A 62 21.24 -5.47 5.20
N ASP A 63 22.30 -4.97 5.82
CA ASP A 63 22.42 -4.83 7.27
C ASP A 63 21.53 -3.73 7.89
N ILE A 64 20.97 -2.83 7.06
CA ILE A 64 20.02 -1.82 7.55
C ILE A 64 18.57 -2.34 7.61
N ALA A 65 18.32 -3.60 7.19
CA ALA A 65 17.01 -4.22 7.30
C ALA A 65 16.89 -5.08 8.55
N HIS A 66 16.02 -4.65 9.46
CA HIS A 66 15.71 -5.35 10.70
C HIS A 66 14.30 -5.91 10.65
N PHE A 67 14.13 -7.13 11.18
CA PHE A 67 12.85 -7.82 11.25
C PHE A 67 12.61 -8.23 12.70
N PRO A 68 11.43 -7.91 13.27
CA PRO A 68 11.05 -8.41 14.59
C PRO A 68 10.70 -9.91 14.53
N GLU A 69 10.32 -10.48 15.67
CA GLU A 69 9.85 -11.86 15.73
C GLU A 69 8.52 -12.04 14.98
N SER A 70 8.22 -13.30 14.61
CA SER A 70 7.06 -13.60 13.76
C SER A 70 5.73 -13.10 14.34
N GLU A 71 5.57 -13.15 15.65
CA GLU A 71 4.37 -12.72 16.39
C GLU A 71 4.15 -11.19 16.39
N ASP A 72 5.22 -10.42 16.14
CA ASP A 72 5.17 -8.97 16.09
C ASP A 72 4.72 -8.44 14.73
N HIS A 73 4.59 -9.30 13.73
CA HIS A 73 4.02 -8.91 12.44
C HIS A 73 2.48 -8.82 12.45
N ALA A 74 1.81 -9.33 13.49
CA ALA A 74 0.36 -9.31 13.60
C ALA A 74 -0.18 -7.93 14.05
N ILE A 75 -1.30 -7.52 13.46
CA ILE A 75 -2.02 -6.31 13.90
C ILE A 75 -2.69 -6.60 15.25
N ARG A 76 -2.36 -5.80 16.28
CA ARG A 76 -2.93 -5.97 17.62
C ARG A 76 -4.05 -4.97 17.88
N ALA A 77 -5.20 -5.46 18.37
CA ALA A 77 -6.33 -4.63 18.77
C ALA A 77 -5.96 -3.63 19.89
N SER A 78 -5.04 -4.02 20.79
CA SER A 78 -4.52 -3.13 21.82
C SER A 78 -3.79 -1.91 21.26
N ALA A 79 -3.04 -2.05 20.16
CA ALA A 79 -2.38 -0.93 19.49
C ALA A 79 -3.41 0.05 18.91
N LEU A 80 -4.48 -0.47 18.28
CA LEU A 80 -5.60 0.35 17.82
C LEU A 80 -6.29 1.08 18.98
N GLY A 81 -6.50 0.41 20.11
CA GLY A 81 -7.07 1.02 21.32
C GLY A 81 -6.20 2.15 21.88
N GLN A 82 -4.87 1.98 21.89
CA GLN A 82 -3.94 3.02 22.32
C GLN A 82 -3.97 4.25 21.38
N LEU A 83 -3.99 4.02 20.06
CA LEU A 83 -4.12 5.09 19.07
C LEU A 83 -5.46 5.83 19.21
N GLY A 84 -6.56 5.09 19.40
CA GLY A 84 -7.88 5.66 19.65
C GLY A 84 -7.94 6.49 20.92
N LEU A 85 -7.37 6.01 22.02
CA LEU A 85 -7.29 6.76 23.29
C LEU A 85 -6.49 8.06 23.13
N ALA A 86 -5.38 8.02 22.38
CA ALA A 86 -4.59 9.22 22.10
C ALA A 86 -5.39 10.24 21.27
N ALA A 87 -6.13 9.79 20.25
CA ALA A 87 -7.00 10.65 19.44
C ALA A 87 -8.13 11.27 20.26
N LEU A 88 -8.79 10.48 21.13
CA LEU A 88 -9.84 10.97 22.05
C LEU A 88 -9.32 12.09 22.96
N ARG A 89 -8.13 11.90 23.56
CA ARG A 89 -7.49 12.93 24.42
C ARG A 89 -7.15 14.21 23.67
N GLN A 90 -6.96 14.13 22.35
CA GLN A 90 -6.68 15.28 21.48
C GLN A 90 -7.95 15.87 20.84
N ASN A 91 -9.14 15.41 21.22
CA ASN A 91 -10.42 15.77 20.60
C ASN A 91 -10.48 15.51 19.08
N GLN A 92 -9.73 14.51 18.60
CA GLN A 92 -9.68 14.09 17.18
C GLN A 92 -10.67 12.94 16.92
N MET A 93 -11.95 13.18 17.20
CA MET A 93 -13.00 12.19 16.95
C MET A 93 -13.57 12.35 15.55
N ALA A 94 -13.78 11.23 14.86
CA ALA A 94 -14.55 11.19 13.63
C ALA A 94 -16.03 10.94 13.96
N ASP A 95 -16.92 11.57 13.19
CA ASP A 95 -18.33 11.17 13.16
C ASP A 95 -18.41 9.74 12.60
N PRO A 96 -18.99 8.77 13.34
CA PRO A 96 -19.10 7.38 12.88
C PRO A 96 -19.78 7.23 11.52
N SER A 97 -20.69 8.15 11.16
CA SER A 97 -21.38 8.13 9.87
C SER A 97 -20.49 8.50 8.68
N LEU A 98 -19.32 9.11 8.93
CA LEU A 98 -18.36 9.53 7.92
C LEU A 98 -17.21 8.53 7.72
N ILE A 99 -17.20 7.41 8.45
CA ILE A 99 -16.14 6.40 8.35
C ILE A 99 -16.27 5.66 7.02
N ILE A 100 -15.30 5.87 6.13
CA ILE A 100 -15.21 5.18 4.85
C ILE A 100 -13.90 4.37 4.75
N PRO A 101 -13.90 3.23 4.03
CA PRO A 101 -12.67 2.52 3.74
C PRO A 101 -11.69 3.37 2.91
N LEU A 102 -10.40 3.29 3.24
CA LEU A 102 -9.34 3.86 2.41
C LEU A 102 -8.98 2.87 1.29
N TYR A 103 -9.45 3.14 0.07
CA TYR A 103 -9.09 2.37 -1.12
C TYR A 103 -7.74 2.83 -1.67
N ILE A 104 -6.65 2.16 -1.26
CA ILE A 104 -5.28 2.47 -1.73
C ILE A 104 -5.05 2.00 -3.17
N ARG A 105 -5.55 0.80 -3.50
CA ARG A 105 -5.47 0.26 -4.86
C ARG A 105 -6.59 0.89 -5.70
N GLY A 106 -6.21 1.55 -6.80
CA GLY A 106 -7.14 2.06 -7.78
C GLY A 106 -7.94 0.95 -8.47
N VAL A 107 -9.11 1.30 -9.00
CA VAL A 107 -9.96 0.34 -9.73
C VAL A 107 -9.20 -0.15 -10.97
N GLU A 108 -9.07 -1.47 -11.11
CA GLU A 108 -8.52 -2.07 -12.33
C GLU A 108 -9.56 -1.95 -13.45
N VAL A 109 -9.46 -0.91 -14.25
CA VAL A 109 -10.18 -0.84 -15.52
C VAL A 109 -9.40 -1.66 -16.53
N ARG A 110 -9.91 -2.87 -16.85
CA ARG A 110 -9.39 -3.65 -17.97
C ARG A 110 -9.62 -2.86 -19.25
N LYS A 111 -8.58 -2.27 -19.84
CA LYS A 111 -8.65 -1.79 -21.23
C LYS A 111 -8.87 -3.01 -22.10
N VAL A 112 -10.11 -3.22 -22.54
CA VAL A 112 -10.39 -4.14 -23.64
C VAL A 112 -9.85 -3.44 -24.89
N SER A 113 -8.66 -3.81 -25.34
CA SER A 113 -8.19 -3.46 -26.69
C SER A 113 -8.96 -4.31 -27.71
N GLY A 114 -10.26 -4.05 -27.82
CA GLY A 114 -11.10 -4.59 -28.87
C GLY A 114 -10.87 -3.77 -30.12
N ASN A 115 -10.20 -4.36 -31.11
CA ASN A 115 -10.13 -3.83 -32.47
C ASN A 115 -11.55 -3.90 -33.08
N PHE A 116 -12.41 -2.94 -32.77
CA PHE A 116 -13.69 -2.77 -33.46
C PHE A 116 -13.37 -2.26 -34.86
N GLY A 117 -13.17 -3.19 -35.79
CA GLY A 117 -13.08 -2.91 -37.21
C GLY A 117 -14.37 -2.24 -37.66
N ILE A 118 -14.33 -0.93 -37.89
CA ILE A 118 -15.41 -0.21 -38.57
C ILE A 118 -15.43 -0.74 -40.02
N PRO A 119 -16.54 -1.35 -40.49
CA PRO A 119 -16.61 -1.80 -41.87
C PRO A 119 -16.55 -0.58 -42.80
N LYS A 120 -15.61 -0.56 -43.75
CA LYS A 120 -15.59 0.45 -44.81
C LYS A 120 -16.81 0.22 -45.72
N MET A 121 -17.74 1.17 -45.68
CA MET A 121 -18.91 1.19 -46.55
C MET A 121 -18.49 1.69 -47.94
N ASN A 122 -18.45 0.80 -48.93
CA ASN A 122 -18.17 1.17 -50.32
C ASN A 122 -19.44 1.73 -50.97
N ALA A 123 -19.54 3.05 -51.10
CA ALA A 123 -20.59 3.70 -51.87
C ALA A 123 -20.30 3.55 -53.37
N ARG A 124 -20.98 2.61 -54.05
CA ARG A 124 -21.15 2.63 -55.51
C ARG A 124 -22.32 3.54 -55.85
N LEU A 125 -22.03 4.76 -56.28
CA LEU A 125 -23.00 5.60 -56.98
C LEU A 125 -23.08 5.10 -58.44
N LYS A 126 -24.23 4.54 -58.83
CA LYS A 126 -24.61 4.41 -60.24
C LYS A 126 -25.03 5.80 -60.72
N LYS A 127 -24.40 6.26 -61.81
CA LYS A 127 -24.89 7.37 -62.63
C LYS A 127 -25.97 6.80 -63.56
N ASP A 128 -27.14 7.42 -63.53
CA ASP A 128 -28.04 7.54 -64.67
C ASP A 128 -27.99 9.01 -65.13
#